data_AF-A0A0G0ZUM8-F1
#
_entry.id   AF-A0A0G0ZUM8-F1
#
_cell.length_a   1.000
_cell.length_b   1.000
_cell.length_c   1.000
_cell.angle_alpha   90.00
_cell.angle_beta   90.00
_cell.angle_gamma   90.00
#
_symmetry.space_group_name_H-M   'P 1'
#
loop_
_entity.id
_entity.type
_entity.pdbx_description
1 polymer ?
#
loop_
_entity_poly.entity_id
_entity_poly.type
_entity_poly.pdbx_seq_one_letter_code
_entity_poly.pdbx_strand_id
1 'polypeptide(L)'
;MLKGMNSFSERLEDKLAYLKAGRGEGIGPTSRVLSNVNILVITYLLVTLIKTHFYLPAILILLLGFTRFSLLSFIGFLIYFVFIHYWTGVSIMALLGIVGWMSAWAGMNNIKKNLHNNKAKVDPFEGMTELLFITIFQIIFLILALIASGFLIVVFGILFAIVTLFEMSRYYYRLSSPWRQLHYPLMARYAFFVGLQAGIAEKAEKKFDINATLIEFVKNIYPDWTQEEVESFLKSVAKKMEKFTDREDLVNAFKKDNFSLNTGKLNKVLDRFHESFKIENPRWVIAEIVERDYGKDEKIKYLQSIVTGRSNVKNNPLPLAFIIGLNTHRRK
;
A
#
# COMPACT_ATOMS: atom_id res chain seq x y z
N MET A 1 12.18 -35.68 20.35
CA MET A 1 11.44 -34.83 19.40
C MET A 1 10.69 -33.76 20.20
N LEU A 2 11.41 -32.76 20.68
CA LEU A 2 10.86 -31.59 21.38
C LEU A 2 11.61 -30.38 20.84
N LYS A 3 10.94 -29.62 19.98
CA LYS A 3 11.40 -28.37 19.37
C LYS A 3 11.30 -27.29 20.46
N GLY A 4 12.21 -27.34 21.42
CA GLY A 4 12.11 -26.63 22.70
C GLY A 4 13.30 -25.75 22.98
N MET A 5 13.22 -24.50 22.53
CA MET A 5 13.74 -23.26 23.14
C MET A 5 13.85 -22.22 22.03
N ASN A 6 12.77 -21.48 21.78
CA ASN A 6 12.87 -20.23 21.04
C ASN A 6 13.90 -19.35 21.77
N SER A 7 14.95 -18.95 21.07
CA SER A 7 16.01 -18.12 21.62
C SER A 7 15.42 -16.84 22.23
N PHE A 8 16.09 -16.26 23.23
CA PHE A 8 15.66 -14.98 23.82
C PHE A 8 15.41 -13.90 22.74
N SER A 9 16.20 -13.93 21.66
CA SER A 9 16.03 -13.08 20.48
C SER A 9 14.66 -13.26 19.81
N GLU A 10 14.24 -14.50 19.54
CA GLU A 10 12.95 -14.78 18.90
C GLU A 10 11.77 -14.30 19.77
N ARG A 11 11.85 -14.47 21.09
CA ARG A 11 10.82 -13.96 22.01
C ARG A 11 10.77 -12.43 22.04
N LEU A 12 11.93 -11.77 21.96
CA LEU A 12 12.02 -10.32 21.89
C LEU A 12 11.46 -9.80 20.56
N GLU A 13 11.79 -10.46 19.45
CA GLU A 13 11.27 -10.16 18.11
C GLU A 13 9.75 -10.32 18.04
N ASP A 14 9.20 -11.40 18.58
CA ASP A 14 7.76 -11.63 18.67
C ASP A 14 7.06 -10.51 19.45
N LYS A 15 7.64 -10.11 20.58
CA LYS A 15 7.10 -9.04 21.43
C LYS A 15 7.15 -7.68 20.71
N LEU A 16 8.25 -7.37 20.02
CA LEU A 16 8.39 -6.15 19.24
C LEU A 16 7.43 -6.12 18.05
N ALA A 17 7.29 -7.25 17.34
CA ALA A 17 6.36 -7.38 16.23
C ALA A 17 4.91 -7.21 16.70
N TYR A 18 4.55 -7.80 17.84
CA TYR A 18 3.22 -7.64 18.44
C TYR A 18 2.94 -6.18 18.85
N LEU A 19 3.92 -5.51 19.49
CA LEU A 19 3.77 -4.10 19.85
C LEU A 19 3.60 -3.19 18.63
N LYS A 20 4.38 -3.40 17.57
CA LYS A 20 4.26 -2.66 16.30
C LYS A 20 2.92 -2.95 15.61
N ALA A 21 2.49 -4.22 15.58
CA ALA A 21 1.20 -4.61 15.03
C ALA A 21 0.05 -3.94 15.76
N GLY A 22 0.10 -3.88 17.09
CA GLY A 22 -0.90 -3.19 17.92
C GLY A 22 -0.98 -1.69 17.68
N ARG A 23 0.09 -1.06 17.20
CA ARG A 23 0.12 0.36 16.77
C ARG A 23 -0.23 0.56 15.30
N GLY A 24 -0.50 -0.53 14.56
CA GLY A 24 -0.72 -0.48 13.10
C GLY A 24 0.54 -0.18 12.29
N GLU A 25 1.73 -0.21 12.91
CA GLU A 25 3.00 0.11 12.25
C GLU A 25 3.51 -1.09 11.46
N GLY A 26 3.61 -0.96 10.14
CA GLY A 26 4.24 -1.98 9.30
C GLY A 26 3.44 -3.29 9.14
N ILE A 27 2.14 -3.30 9.46
CA ILE A 27 1.23 -4.45 9.31
C ILE A 27 1.09 -4.95 7.84
N GLY A 28 1.49 -4.13 6.88
CA GLY A 28 1.52 -4.51 5.47
C GLY A 28 0.13 -4.58 4.81
N PRO A 29 0.09 -4.88 3.50
CA PRO A 29 -1.11 -4.73 2.70
C PRO A 29 -2.21 -5.74 2.99
N THR A 30 -1.85 -7.01 3.16
CA THR A 30 -2.82 -8.07 3.42
C THR A 30 -3.56 -7.86 4.72
N SER A 31 -2.85 -7.50 5.80
CA SER A 31 -3.45 -7.21 7.10
C SER A 31 -4.41 -6.02 7.01
N ARG A 32 -4.04 -4.94 6.31
CA ARG A 32 -4.92 -3.78 6.14
C ARG A 32 -6.20 -4.12 5.37
N VAL A 33 -6.12 -4.88 4.28
CA VAL A 33 -7.31 -5.34 3.53
C VAL A 33 -8.22 -6.21 4.41
N LEU A 34 -7.65 -7.19 5.13
CA LEU A 34 -8.42 -8.04 6.03
C LEU A 34 -9.02 -7.25 7.21
N SER A 35 -8.34 -6.21 7.67
CA SER A 35 -8.88 -5.30 8.68
C SER A 35 -10.11 -4.54 8.17
N ASN A 36 -10.10 -4.07 6.91
CA ASN A 36 -11.28 -3.44 6.31
C ASN A 36 -12.44 -4.44 6.18
N VAL A 37 -12.16 -5.69 5.76
CA VAL A 37 -13.17 -6.76 5.73
C VAL A 37 -13.76 -7.00 7.11
N ASN A 38 -12.93 -7.05 8.17
CA ASN A 38 -13.42 -7.18 9.55
C ASN A 38 -14.36 -6.04 9.94
N ILE A 39 -14.03 -4.79 9.56
CA ILE A 39 -14.91 -3.65 9.83
C ILE A 39 -16.29 -3.87 9.18
N LEU A 40 -16.34 -4.30 7.91
CA LEU A 40 -17.60 -4.59 7.23
C LEU A 40 -18.38 -5.74 7.88
N VAL A 41 -17.70 -6.78 8.34
CA VAL A 41 -18.32 -7.90 9.08
C VAL A 41 -18.88 -7.43 10.43
N ILE A 42 -18.17 -6.57 11.15
CA ILE A 42 -18.66 -5.96 12.41
C ILE A 42 -19.88 -5.08 12.12
N THR A 43 -19.85 -4.26 11.08
CA THR A 43 -21.00 -3.45 10.66
C THR A 43 -22.20 -4.34 10.35
N TYR A 44 -22.00 -5.42 9.62
CA TYR A 44 -23.05 -6.40 9.33
C TYR A 44 -23.63 -7.02 10.62
N LEU A 45 -22.78 -7.42 11.56
CA LEU A 45 -23.19 -7.95 12.86
C LEU A 45 -24.04 -6.93 13.64
N LEU A 46 -23.59 -5.68 13.72
CA LEU A 46 -24.28 -4.62 14.44
C LEU A 46 -25.67 -4.37 13.88
N VAL A 47 -25.79 -4.21 12.56
CA VAL A 47 -27.11 -3.99 11.92
C VAL A 47 -28.02 -5.20 12.12
N THR A 48 -27.47 -6.41 12.01
CA THR A 48 -28.19 -7.65 12.23
C THR A 48 -28.74 -7.74 13.66
N LEU A 49 -27.92 -7.43 14.67
CA LEU A 49 -28.34 -7.41 16.08
C LEU A 49 -29.45 -6.40 16.34
N ILE A 50 -29.33 -5.18 15.78
CA ILE A 50 -30.34 -4.14 15.91
C ILE A 50 -31.68 -4.59 15.31
N LYS A 51 -31.66 -5.23 14.13
CA LYS A 51 -32.88 -5.76 13.48
C LYS A 51 -33.56 -6.85 14.29
N THR A 52 -32.78 -7.67 14.98
CA THR A 52 -33.29 -8.75 15.85
C THR A 52 -33.57 -8.30 17.28
N HIS A 53 -33.57 -6.98 17.56
CA HIS A 53 -33.80 -6.41 18.89
C HIS A 53 -32.78 -6.81 19.97
N PHE A 54 -31.59 -7.30 19.59
CA PHE A 54 -30.47 -7.56 20.51
C PHE A 54 -29.65 -6.29 20.76
N TYR A 55 -30.29 -5.26 21.33
CA TYR A 55 -29.67 -3.94 21.53
C TYR A 55 -28.52 -3.96 22.54
N LEU A 56 -28.67 -4.71 23.65
CA LEU A 56 -27.65 -4.78 24.69
C LEU A 56 -26.34 -5.41 24.17
N PRO A 57 -26.36 -6.55 23.43
CA PRO A 57 -25.18 -7.03 22.73
C PRO A 57 -24.58 -6.03 21.74
N ALA A 58 -25.41 -5.34 20.96
CA ALA A 58 -24.93 -4.34 20.00
C ALA A 58 -24.19 -3.18 20.68
N ILE A 59 -24.73 -2.64 21.77
CA ILE A 59 -24.11 -1.58 22.57
C ILE A 59 -22.80 -2.07 23.19
N LEU A 60 -22.78 -3.28 23.77
CA LEU A 60 -21.58 -3.83 24.38
C LEU A 60 -20.47 -4.08 23.34
N ILE A 61 -20.80 -4.49 22.10
CA ILE A 61 -19.80 -4.61 21.01
C ILE A 61 -19.21 -3.24 20.69
N LEU A 62 -20.03 -2.20 20.57
CA LEU A 62 -19.56 -0.84 20.29
C LEU A 62 -18.66 -0.30 21.41
N LEU A 63 -19.03 -0.54 22.68
CA LEU A 63 -18.29 -0.03 23.83
C LEU A 63 -17.01 -0.80 24.13
N LEU A 64 -17.02 -2.13 23.99
CA LEU A 64 -15.92 -3.00 24.44
C LEU A 64 -15.04 -3.53 23.30
N GLY A 65 -15.56 -3.59 22.07
CA GLY A 65 -14.87 -4.17 20.92
C GLY A 65 -13.56 -3.46 20.54
N PHE A 66 -13.44 -2.18 20.88
CA PHE A 66 -12.24 -1.36 20.63
C PHE A 66 -11.36 -1.15 21.86
N THR A 67 -11.64 -1.86 22.96
CA THR A 67 -10.88 -1.74 24.21
C THR A 67 -9.91 -2.90 24.40
N ARG A 68 -9.06 -2.83 25.44
CA ARG A 68 -8.22 -3.94 25.89
C ARG A 68 -9.00 -5.22 26.24
N PHE A 69 -10.31 -5.13 26.43
CA PHE A 69 -11.19 -6.24 26.74
C PHE A 69 -11.78 -6.92 25.50
N SER A 70 -11.43 -6.47 24.29
CA SER A 70 -12.01 -6.95 23.03
C SER A 70 -12.01 -8.47 22.87
N LEU A 71 -10.93 -9.16 23.25
CA LEU A 71 -10.85 -10.63 23.21
C LEU A 71 -11.84 -11.29 24.17
N LEU A 72 -11.94 -10.78 25.41
CA LEU A 72 -12.87 -11.30 26.40
C LEU A 72 -14.31 -11.04 25.99
N SER A 73 -14.60 -9.84 25.45
CA SER A 73 -15.90 -9.51 24.89
C SER A 73 -16.26 -10.42 23.72
N PHE A 74 -15.32 -10.69 22.81
CA PHE A 74 -15.52 -11.59 21.68
C PHE A 74 -15.92 -13.00 22.14
N ILE A 75 -15.18 -13.58 23.09
CA ILE A 75 -15.48 -14.89 23.67
C ILE A 75 -16.84 -14.87 24.38
N GLY A 76 -17.10 -13.84 25.19
CA GLY A 76 -18.37 -13.66 25.90
C GLY A 76 -19.57 -13.59 24.96
N PHE A 77 -19.47 -12.84 23.86
CA PHE A 77 -20.52 -12.76 22.84
C PHE A 77 -20.76 -14.09 22.13
N LEU A 78 -19.68 -14.82 21.82
CA LEU A 78 -19.80 -16.12 21.17
C LEU A 78 -20.53 -17.11 22.08
N ILE A 79 -20.16 -17.18 23.36
CA ILE A 79 -20.85 -18.00 24.36
C ILE A 79 -22.32 -17.55 24.52
N TYR A 80 -22.56 -16.24 24.63
CA TYR A 80 -23.90 -15.68 24.74
C TYR A 80 -24.78 -16.08 23.55
N PHE A 81 -24.32 -15.90 22.31
CA PHE A 81 -25.08 -16.27 21.11
C PHE A 81 -25.34 -17.77 21.00
N VAL A 82 -24.41 -18.62 21.43
CA VAL A 82 -24.64 -20.07 21.52
C VAL A 82 -25.74 -20.37 22.54
N PHE A 83 -25.68 -19.76 23.73
CA PHE A 83 -26.66 -19.99 24.81
C PHE A 83 -28.09 -19.59 24.39
N ILE A 84 -28.25 -18.44 23.73
CA ILE A 84 -29.55 -17.99 23.21
C ILE A 84 -29.93 -18.63 21.86
N HIS A 85 -29.16 -19.59 21.38
CA HIS A 85 -29.37 -20.30 20.10
C HIS A 85 -29.43 -19.37 18.87
N TYR A 86 -28.71 -18.24 18.91
CA TYR A 86 -28.65 -17.27 17.83
C TYR A 86 -27.54 -17.59 16.82
N TRP A 87 -27.75 -18.63 16.02
CA TRP A 87 -26.75 -19.19 15.10
C TRP A 87 -26.22 -18.21 14.05
N THR A 88 -27.04 -17.24 13.61
CA THR A 88 -26.58 -16.16 12.72
C THR A 88 -25.47 -15.35 13.38
N GLY A 89 -25.65 -14.96 14.64
CA GLY A 89 -24.63 -14.27 15.42
C GLY A 89 -23.38 -15.11 15.62
N VAL A 90 -23.53 -16.40 15.95
CA VAL A 90 -22.40 -17.35 16.08
C VAL A 90 -21.59 -17.42 14.79
N SER A 91 -22.25 -17.54 13.63
CA SER A 91 -21.60 -17.66 12.33
C SER A 91 -20.82 -16.40 11.95
N ILE A 92 -21.42 -15.23 12.16
CA ILE A 92 -20.75 -13.94 11.89
C ILE A 92 -19.55 -13.74 12.83
N MET A 93 -19.69 -14.09 14.11
CA MET A 93 -18.60 -14.03 15.08
C MET A 93 -17.46 -14.98 14.73
N ALA A 94 -17.76 -16.21 14.28
CA ALA A 94 -16.75 -17.15 13.82
C ALA A 94 -15.98 -16.60 12.61
N LEU A 95 -16.68 -16.03 11.62
CA LEU A 95 -16.05 -15.37 10.48
C LEU A 95 -15.16 -14.21 10.91
N LEU A 96 -15.64 -13.36 11.82
CA LEU A 96 -14.87 -12.24 12.39
C LEU A 96 -13.60 -12.74 13.09
N GLY A 97 -13.68 -13.85 13.83
CA GLY A 97 -12.53 -14.48 14.48
C GLY A 97 -11.50 -15.00 13.47
N ILE A 98 -11.94 -15.68 12.41
CA ILE A 98 -11.06 -16.20 11.36
C ILE A 98 -10.35 -15.06 10.62
N VAL A 99 -11.10 -14.07 10.14
CA VAL A 99 -10.53 -12.94 9.38
C VAL A 99 -9.65 -12.06 10.28
N GLY A 100 -10.04 -11.85 11.54
CA GLY A 100 -9.22 -11.20 12.58
C GLY A 100 -7.89 -11.91 12.82
N TRP A 101 -7.92 -13.22 13.02
CA TRP A 101 -6.73 -14.02 13.21
C TRP A 101 -5.81 -14.00 11.98
N MET A 102 -6.36 -14.17 10.77
CA MET A 102 -5.60 -14.07 9.52
C MET A 102 -4.97 -12.68 9.35
N SER A 103 -5.70 -11.62 9.69
CA SER A 103 -5.18 -10.25 9.62
C SER A 103 -4.00 -10.04 10.56
N ALA A 104 -4.13 -10.47 11.82
CA ALA A 104 -3.08 -10.35 12.83
C ALA A 104 -1.85 -11.18 12.42
N TRP A 105 -2.05 -12.41 11.97
CA TRP A 105 -0.98 -13.29 11.51
C TRP A 105 -0.22 -12.70 10.31
N ALA A 106 -0.94 -12.20 9.29
CA ALA A 106 -0.34 -11.53 8.14
C ALA A 106 0.45 -10.28 8.56
N GLY A 107 -0.09 -9.49 9.50
CA GLY A 107 0.57 -8.31 10.04
C GLY A 107 1.88 -8.61 10.76
N MET A 108 1.84 -9.58 11.68
CA MET A 108 3.03 -10.02 12.41
C MET A 108 4.11 -10.56 11.47
N ASN A 109 3.74 -11.38 10.49
CA ASN A 109 4.69 -11.92 9.52
C ASN A 109 5.35 -10.82 8.68
N ASN A 110 4.58 -9.81 8.26
CA ASN A 110 5.12 -8.68 7.51
C ASN A 110 6.11 -7.86 8.36
N ILE A 111 5.78 -7.59 9.63
CA ILE A 111 6.67 -6.85 10.53
C ILE A 111 7.97 -7.62 10.77
N LYS A 112 7.89 -8.93 11.05
CA LYS A 112 9.07 -9.79 11.20
C LYS A 112 9.94 -9.77 9.94
N LYS A 113 9.33 -9.91 8.77
CA LYS A 113 10.04 -9.83 7.48
C LYS A 113 10.73 -8.48 7.29
N ASN A 114 10.13 -7.39 7.76
CA ASN A 114 10.72 -6.06 7.63
C ASN A 114 11.82 -5.78 8.66
N LEU A 115 11.77 -6.39 9.84
CA LEU A 115 12.84 -6.28 10.85
C LEU A 115 14.16 -6.87 10.34
N HIS A 116 14.12 -7.98 9.58
CA HIS A 116 15.32 -8.67 9.12
C HIS A 116 15.91 -8.13 7.81
N ASN A 117 15.12 -7.49 6.95
CA ASN A 117 15.53 -7.24 5.57
C ASN A 117 16.16 -5.86 5.28
N ASN A 118 16.35 -4.98 6.27
CA ASN A 118 16.88 -3.61 6.06
C ASN A 118 16.22 -2.87 4.86
N LYS A 119 14.95 -3.19 4.59
CA LYS A 119 14.16 -2.61 3.49
C LYS A 119 13.67 -1.21 3.84
N ALA A 120 13.29 -0.46 2.81
CA ALA A 120 12.66 0.84 2.93
C ALA A 120 11.45 0.77 3.86
N LYS A 121 11.41 1.67 4.87
CA LYS A 121 10.29 1.77 5.82
C LYS A 121 9.16 2.60 5.20
N VAL A 122 8.46 2.00 4.25
CA VAL A 122 7.42 2.67 3.44
C VAL A 122 6.09 1.92 3.54
N ASP A 123 5.02 2.62 3.90
CA ASP A 123 3.67 2.07 3.91
C ASP A 123 3.10 2.09 2.47
N PRO A 124 2.72 0.94 1.89
CA PRO A 124 2.19 0.89 0.54
C PRO A 124 0.96 1.75 0.32
N PHE A 125 0.22 2.23 1.32
CA PHE A 125 -0.97 3.09 1.14
C PHE A 125 -0.76 4.55 1.53
N GLU A 126 0.46 4.98 1.81
CA GLU A 126 0.75 6.36 2.15
C GLU A 126 0.34 7.35 1.03
N GLY A 127 -0.21 8.50 1.40
CA GLY A 127 -0.77 9.45 0.42
C GLY A 127 -2.09 9.00 -0.22
N MET A 128 -2.76 7.97 0.32
CA MET A 128 -4.15 7.63 -0.02
C MET A 128 -5.14 8.16 1.03
N THR A 129 -5.10 9.46 1.31
CA THR A 129 -6.00 10.13 2.27
C THR A 129 -7.48 9.87 2.00
N GLU A 130 -7.83 9.75 0.71
CA GLU A 130 -9.19 9.46 0.24
C GLU A 130 -9.73 8.08 0.66
N LEU A 131 -8.88 7.12 1.06
CA LEU A 131 -9.35 5.79 1.44
C LEU A 131 -10.30 5.84 2.64
N LEU A 132 -10.04 6.73 3.60
CA LEU A 132 -10.92 6.88 4.76
C LEU A 132 -12.34 7.27 4.33
N PHE A 133 -12.46 8.24 3.43
CA PHE A 133 -13.76 8.67 2.90
C PHE A 133 -14.44 7.56 2.11
N ILE A 134 -13.70 6.82 1.28
CA ILE A 134 -14.22 5.67 0.53
C ILE A 134 -14.77 4.61 1.48
N THR A 135 -14.03 4.24 2.53
CA THR A 135 -14.48 3.29 3.54
C THR A 135 -15.71 3.80 4.30
N ILE A 136 -15.79 5.09 4.62
CA ILE A 136 -16.99 5.68 5.25
C ILE A 136 -18.21 5.53 4.32
N PHE A 137 -18.09 5.88 3.04
CA PHE A 137 -19.19 5.70 2.08
C PHE A 137 -19.59 4.23 1.92
N GLN A 138 -18.61 3.32 1.88
CA GLN A 138 -18.85 1.88 1.83
C GLN A 138 -19.66 1.40 3.04
N ILE A 139 -19.29 1.83 4.26
CA ILE A 139 -20.01 1.50 5.50
C ILE A 139 -21.43 2.07 5.46
N ILE A 140 -21.60 3.34 5.06
CA ILE A 140 -22.91 3.98 4.99
C ILE A 140 -23.83 3.23 4.01
N PHE A 141 -23.36 2.94 2.80
CA PHE A 141 -24.17 2.22 1.81
C PHE A 141 -24.47 0.78 2.25
N LEU A 142 -23.54 0.11 2.95
CA LEU A 142 -23.81 -1.19 3.55
C LEU A 142 -24.92 -1.11 4.60
N ILE A 143 -24.84 -0.16 5.55
CA ILE A 143 -25.86 0.03 6.58
C ILE A 143 -27.23 0.33 5.94
N LEU A 144 -27.27 1.24 4.97
CA LEU A 144 -28.51 1.60 4.27
C LEU A 144 -29.08 0.40 3.49
N ALA A 145 -28.25 -0.36 2.79
CA ALA A 145 -28.68 -1.58 2.08
C ALA A 145 -29.25 -2.62 3.05
N LEU A 146 -28.61 -2.77 4.22
CA LEU A 146 -29.04 -3.73 5.22
C LEU A 146 -30.34 -3.31 5.90
N ILE A 147 -30.60 -2.02 6.14
CA ILE A 147 -31.81 -1.54 6.84
C ILE A 147 -32.99 -1.33 5.89
N ALA A 148 -32.74 -0.99 4.63
CA ALA A 148 -33.77 -0.74 3.62
C ALA A 148 -34.66 -1.98 3.35
N SER A 149 -35.72 -1.76 2.57
CA SER A 149 -36.61 -2.81 2.05
C SER A 149 -36.97 -2.56 0.59
N GLY A 150 -37.47 -3.58 -0.10
CA GLY A 150 -37.92 -3.49 -1.50
C GLY A 150 -36.82 -3.05 -2.46
N PHE A 151 -37.18 -2.16 -3.41
CA PHE A 151 -36.28 -1.66 -4.45
C PHE A 151 -35.06 -0.90 -3.89
N LEU A 152 -35.18 -0.25 -2.73
CA LEU A 152 -34.09 0.54 -2.13
C LEU A 152 -32.91 -0.34 -1.69
N ILE A 153 -33.13 -1.60 -1.29
CA ILE A 153 -32.03 -2.55 -1.00
C ILE A 153 -31.16 -2.72 -2.24
N VAL A 154 -31.78 -2.87 -3.41
CA VAL A 154 -31.06 -3.08 -4.68
C VAL A 154 -30.23 -1.84 -5.02
N VAL A 155 -30.81 -0.64 -4.90
CA VAL A 155 -30.11 0.62 -5.16
C VAL A 155 -28.89 0.78 -4.26
N PHE A 156 -29.05 0.64 -2.93
CA PHE A 156 -27.93 0.78 -2.00
C PHE A 156 -26.92 -0.37 -2.12
N GLY A 157 -27.36 -1.58 -2.46
CA GLY A 157 -26.49 -2.71 -2.75
C GLY A 157 -25.60 -2.48 -3.98
N ILE A 158 -26.15 -1.89 -5.05
CA ILE A 158 -25.37 -1.49 -6.23
C ILE A 158 -24.36 -0.40 -5.88
N LEU A 159 -24.77 0.63 -5.13
CA LEU A 159 -23.86 1.69 -4.68
C LEU A 159 -22.72 1.13 -3.82
N PHE A 160 -23.02 0.25 -2.88
CA PHE A 160 -22.03 -0.47 -2.08
C PHE A 160 -21.06 -1.27 -2.96
N ALA A 161 -21.57 -2.01 -3.96
CA ALA A 161 -20.76 -2.78 -4.88
C ALA A 161 -19.84 -1.89 -5.73
N ILE A 162 -20.33 -0.75 -6.24
CA ILE A 162 -19.53 0.22 -6.99
C ILE A 162 -18.39 0.77 -6.14
N VAL A 163 -18.67 1.20 -4.91
CA VAL A 163 -17.64 1.73 -4.00
C VAL A 163 -16.60 0.65 -3.67
N THR A 164 -17.06 -0.57 -3.42
CA THR A 164 -16.18 -1.72 -3.13
C THR A 164 -15.27 -2.06 -4.31
N LEU A 165 -15.83 -2.12 -5.53
CA LEU A 165 -15.05 -2.35 -6.75
C LEU A 165 -14.04 -1.23 -7.01
N PHE A 166 -14.44 0.02 -6.75
CA PHE A 166 -13.54 1.16 -6.86
C PHE A 166 -12.37 1.04 -5.87
N GLU A 167 -12.63 0.73 -4.60
CA GLU A 167 -11.60 0.49 -3.58
C GLU A 167 -10.66 -0.66 -3.99
N MET A 168 -11.23 -1.81 -4.39
CA MET A 168 -10.47 -2.97 -4.87
C MET A 168 -9.59 -2.62 -6.07
N SER A 169 -10.08 -1.82 -7.02
CA SER A 169 -9.30 -1.39 -8.19
C SER A 169 -8.09 -0.55 -7.78
N ARG A 170 -8.23 0.32 -6.77
CA ARG A 170 -7.12 1.13 -6.24
C ARG A 170 -6.09 0.26 -5.54
N TYR A 171 -6.53 -0.70 -4.73
CA TYR A 171 -5.64 -1.68 -4.09
C TYR A 171 -4.91 -2.52 -5.11
N TYR A 172 -5.62 -3.05 -6.11
CA TYR A 172 -4.99 -3.80 -7.19
C TYR A 172 -3.94 -2.97 -7.92
N TYR A 173 -4.27 -1.73 -8.28
CA TYR A 173 -3.35 -0.84 -8.96
C TYR A 173 -2.07 -0.61 -8.15
N ARG A 174 -2.21 -0.42 -6.83
CA ARG A 174 -1.10 -0.12 -5.91
C ARG A 174 -0.27 -1.35 -5.54
N LEU A 175 -0.90 -2.51 -5.37
CA LEU A 175 -0.27 -3.72 -4.83
C LEU A 175 0.18 -4.73 -5.90
N SER A 176 -0.27 -4.57 -7.16
CA SER A 176 -0.01 -5.50 -8.27
C SER A 176 1.47 -5.75 -8.59
N SER A 177 2.39 -4.88 -8.17
CA SER A 177 3.84 -5.11 -8.34
C SER A 177 4.64 -4.50 -7.20
N PRO A 178 5.76 -5.11 -6.80
CA PRO A 178 6.63 -4.60 -5.73
C PRO A 178 7.08 -3.15 -5.94
N TRP A 179 7.45 -2.77 -7.16
CA TRP A 179 7.87 -1.39 -7.43
C TRP A 179 6.73 -0.37 -7.23
N ARG A 180 5.47 -0.73 -7.49
CA ARG A 180 4.31 0.18 -7.27
C ARG A 180 4.06 0.43 -5.80
N GLN A 181 4.30 -0.59 -4.97
CA GLN A 181 4.20 -0.49 -3.52
C GLN A 181 5.21 0.51 -2.95
N LEU A 182 6.32 0.80 -3.66
CA LEU A 182 7.27 1.86 -3.31
C LEU A 182 6.99 3.17 -4.05
N HIS A 183 6.77 3.13 -5.37
CA HIS A 183 6.68 4.34 -6.19
C HIS A 183 5.61 5.33 -5.71
N TYR A 184 4.37 4.89 -5.55
CA TYR A 184 3.28 5.79 -5.15
C TYR A 184 3.48 6.44 -3.78
N PRO A 185 3.77 5.68 -2.70
CA PRO A 185 4.01 6.32 -1.41
C PRO A 185 5.27 7.19 -1.41
N LEU A 186 6.34 6.77 -2.10
CA LEU A 186 7.56 7.56 -2.18
C LEU A 186 7.39 8.87 -2.96
N MET A 187 6.59 8.87 -4.03
CA MET A 187 6.24 10.11 -4.73
C MET A 187 5.43 11.06 -3.83
N ALA A 188 4.53 10.53 -2.99
CA ALA A 188 3.78 11.34 -2.03
C ALA A 188 4.72 11.94 -0.95
N ARG A 189 5.64 11.15 -0.40
CA ARG A 189 6.68 11.62 0.52
C ARG A 189 7.56 12.68 -0.10
N TYR A 190 8.05 12.43 -1.31
CA TYR A 190 8.88 13.40 -2.02
C TYR A 190 8.13 14.72 -2.20
N ALA A 191 6.87 14.70 -2.63
CA ALA A 191 6.06 15.92 -2.76
C ALA A 191 5.92 16.67 -1.42
N PHE A 192 5.76 15.96 -0.31
CA PHE A 192 5.75 16.55 1.03
C PHE A 192 7.08 17.25 1.36
N PHE A 193 8.22 16.58 1.16
CA PHE A 193 9.54 17.18 1.43
C PHE A 193 9.86 18.35 0.51
N VAL A 194 9.46 18.30 -0.76
CA VAL A 194 9.55 19.44 -1.67
C VAL A 194 8.75 20.61 -1.15
N GLY A 195 7.50 20.40 -0.72
CA GLY A 195 6.66 21.45 -0.14
C GLY A 195 7.27 22.06 1.13
N LEU A 196 7.82 21.22 2.01
CA LEU A 196 8.49 21.65 3.23
C LEU A 196 9.73 22.50 2.91
N GLN A 197 10.61 22.03 2.04
CA GLN A 197 11.85 22.72 1.69
C GLN A 197 11.60 23.99 0.87
N ALA A 198 10.55 24.01 0.03
CA ALA A 198 10.10 25.22 -0.64
C ALA A 198 9.64 26.28 0.37
N GLY A 199 8.84 25.90 1.38
CA GLY A 199 8.43 26.82 2.45
C GLY A 199 9.58 27.33 3.31
N ILE A 200 10.58 26.48 3.60
CA ILE A 200 11.81 26.88 4.30
C ILE A 200 12.61 27.88 3.46
N ALA A 201 12.78 27.60 2.17
CA ALA A 201 13.51 28.47 1.24
C ALA A 201 12.82 29.83 1.09
N GLU A 202 11.50 29.86 0.95
CA GLU A 202 10.69 31.08 0.90
C GLU A 202 10.84 31.91 2.17
N LYS A 203 10.67 31.27 3.35
CA LYS A 203 10.83 31.95 4.65
C LYS A 203 12.24 32.50 4.88
N ALA A 204 13.25 31.85 4.32
CA ALA A 204 14.65 32.25 4.44
C ALA A 204 15.14 33.15 3.30
N GLU A 205 14.27 33.55 2.36
CA GLU A 205 14.61 34.30 1.14
C GLU A 205 15.75 33.67 0.33
N LYS A 206 15.80 32.33 0.29
CA LYS A 206 16.82 31.53 -0.41
C LYS A 206 16.22 30.80 -1.60
N LYS A 207 17.09 30.36 -2.51
CA LYS A 207 16.70 29.44 -3.59
C LYS A 207 16.42 28.06 -3.02
N PHE A 208 15.43 27.38 -3.58
CA PHE A 208 15.10 25.99 -3.27
C PHE A 208 16.30 25.07 -3.52
N ASP A 209 16.68 24.28 -2.51
CA ASP A 209 17.75 23.29 -2.60
C ASP A 209 17.16 21.88 -2.74
N ILE A 210 17.26 21.35 -3.96
CA ILE A 210 16.79 20.01 -4.29
C ILE A 210 17.66 18.91 -3.67
N ASN A 211 18.96 19.15 -3.46
CA ASN A 211 19.84 18.18 -2.83
C ASN A 211 19.50 18.01 -1.35
N ALA A 212 19.24 19.11 -0.63
CA ALA A 212 18.73 19.06 0.73
C ALA A 212 17.41 18.28 0.81
N THR A 213 16.52 18.48 -0.17
CA THR A 213 15.24 17.73 -0.27
C THR A 213 15.47 16.23 -0.45
N LEU A 214 16.38 15.83 -1.34
CA LEU A 214 16.69 14.42 -1.60
C LEU A 214 17.37 13.73 -0.41
N ILE A 215 18.23 14.45 0.33
CA ILE A 215 18.85 13.96 1.56
C ILE A 215 17.77 13.63 2.61
N GLU A 216 16.90 14.59 2.93
CA GLU A 216 15.81 14.39 3.90
C GLU A 216 14.86 13.27 3.46
N PHE A 217 14.54 13.22 2.16
CA PHE A 217 13.73 12.16 1.59
C PHE A 217 14.33 10.77 1.78
N VAL A 218 15.61 10.56 1.46
CA VAL A 218 16.28 9.25 1.63
C VAL A 218 16.45 8.91 3.11
N LYS A 219 16.83 9.89 3.94
CA LYS A 219 16.97 9.72 5.39
C LYS A 219 15.64 9.33 6.06
N ASN A 220 14.51 9.84 5.58
CA ASN A 220 13.20 9.42 6.05
C ASN A 220 12.86 7.96 5.70
N ILE A 221 13.34 7.46 4.56
CA ILE A 221 13.12 6.08 4.11
C ILE A 221 14.01 5.11 4.88
N TYR A 222 15.26 5.53 5.13
CA TYR A 222 16.29 4.78 5.85
C TYR A 222 16.78 5.57 7.07
N PRO A 223 15.99 5.63 8.17
CA PRO A 223 16.32 6.47 9.33
C PRO A 223 17.63 6.06 10.01
N ASP A 224 18.01 4.80 9.87
CA ASP A 224 19.19 4.22 10.50
C ASP A 224 20.50 4.54 9.74
N TRP A 225 20.43 5.11 8.53
CA TRP A 225 21.64 5.45 7.75
C TRP A 225 22.30 6.74 8.24
N THR A 226 23.62 6.82 8.25
CA THR A 226 24.34 8.07 8.50
C THR A 226 24.17 9.06 7.35
N GLN A 227 24.49 10.34 7.60
CA GLN A 227 24.49 11.36 6.56
C GLN A 227 25.43 10.98 5.40
N GLU A 228 26.60 10.44 5.71
CA GLU A 228 27.60 10.00 4.73
C GLU A 228 27.08 8.86 3.84
N GLU A 229 26.34 7.91 4.41
CA GLU A 229 25.70 6.82 3.66
C GLU A 229 24.65 7.36 2.69
N VAL A 230 23.83 8.31 3.12
CA VAL A 230 22.81 8.95 2.26
C VAL A 230 23.46 9.72 1.11
N GLU A 231 24.47 10.53 1.39
CA GLU A 231 25.18 11.29 0.36
C GLU A 231 25.92 10.38 -0.64
N SER A 232 26.57 9.32 -0.14
CA SER A 232 27.22 8.31 -0.98
C SER A 232 26.22 7.62 -1.91
N PHE A 233 25.05 7.26 -1.38
CA PHE A 233 23.95 6.71 -2.16
C PHE A 233 23.48 7.68 -3.25
N LEU A 234 23.19 8.93 -2.91
CA LEU A 234 22.74 9.95 -3.88
C LEU A 234 23.79 10.23 -4.97
N LYS A 235 25.08 10.32 -4.61
CA LYS A 235 26.19 10.46 -5.57
C LYS A 235 26.25 9.28 -6.54
N SER A 236 26.06 8.05 -6.04
CA SER A 236 25.99 6.84 -6.87
C SER A 236 24.81 6.90 -7.84
N VAL A 237 23.62 7.30 -7.36
CA VAL A 237 22.43 7.47 -8.20
C VAL A 237 22.68 8.50 -9.30
N ALA A 238 23.23 9.66 -8.96
CA ALA A 238 23.53 10.73 -9.92
C ALA A 238 24.48 10.25 -11.02
N LYS A 239 25.53 9.51 -10.67
CA LYS A 239 26.49 8.93 -11.63
C LYS A 239 25.84 7.89 -12.55
N LYS A 240 24.97 7.03 -12.01
CA LYS A 240 24.21 6.05 -12.82
C LYS A 240 23.24 6.73 -13.78
N MET A 241 22.55 7.75 -13.31
CA MET A 241 21.66 8.60 -14.10
C MET A 241 22.42 9.30 -15.23
N GLU A 242 23.55 9.94 -14.94
CA GLU A 242 24.36 10.64 -15.93
C GLU A 242 24.87 9.71 -17.04
N LYS A 243 25.36 8.52 -16.66
CA LYS A 243 25.86 7.51 -17.61
C LYS A 243 24.76 6.67 -18.26
N PHE A 244 23.52 6.81 -17.82
CA PHE A 244 22.37 5.99 -18.20
C PHE A 244 22.68 4.48 -18.18
N THR A 245 23.18 4.00 -17.05
CA THR A 245 23.70 2.61 -16.90
C THR A 245 22.67 1.54 -17.23
N ASP A 246 21.37 1.80 -17.02
CA ASP A 246 20.29 0.84 -17.23
C ASP A 246 19.77 0.79 -18.68
N ARG A 247 20.39 1.52 -19.61
CA ARG A 247 19.92 1.63 -21.00
C ARG A 247 19.83 0.29 -21.71
N GLU A 248 20.86 -0.55 -21.59
CA GLU A 248 20.89 -1.85 -22.26
C GLU A 248 19.82 -2.80 -21.72
N ASP A 249 19.68 -2.86 -20.39
CA ASP A 249 18.65 -3.66 -19.73
C ASP A 249 17.24 -3.20 -20.12
N LEU A 250 17.01 -1.88 -20.25
CA LEU A 250 15.76 -1.33 -20.75
C LEU A 250 15.48 -1.74 -22.19
N VAL A 251 16.47 -1.69 -23.08
CA VAL A 251 16.33 -2.15 -24.47
C VAL A 251 15.92 -3.62 -24.51
N ASN A 252 16.57 -4.45 -23.70
CA ASN A 252 16.27 -5.87 -23.61
C ASN A 252 14.86 -6.13 -23.05
N ALA A 253 14.43 -5.39 -22.03
CA ALA A 253 13.08 -5.48 -21.48
C ALA A 253 12.00 -5.12 -22.50
N PHE A 254 12.17 -4.01 -23.23
CA PHE A 254 11.22 -3.62 -24.28
C PHE A 254 11.14 -4.61 -25.43
N LYS A 255 12.28 -5.21 -25.84
CA LYS A 255 12.32 -6.27 -26.86
C LYS A 255 11.64 -7.55 -26.41
N LYS A 256 11.79 -7.91 -25.14
CA LYS A 256 11.13 -9.09 -24.55
C LYS A 256 9.60 -8.95 -24.62
N ASP A 257 9.08 -7.75 -24.36
CA ASP A 257 7.64 -7.48 -24.43
C ASP A 257 7.10 -7.32 -25.85
N ASN A 258 7.93 -6.85 -26.80
CA ASN A 258 7.58 -6.69 -28.21
C ASN A 258 8.77 -7.00 -29.12
N PHE A 259 8.83 -8.22 -29.65
CA PHE A 259 9.95 -8.66 -30.50
C PHE A 259 10.08 -7.87 -31.81
N SER A 260 8.98 -7.33 -32.34
CA SER A 260 8.93 -6.52 -33.57
C SER A 260 9.26 -5.04 -33.36
N LEU A 261 9.66 -4.63 -32.15
CA LEU A 261 9.90 -3.23 -31.84
C LEU A 261 11.12 -2.69 -32.61
N ASN A 262 10.93 -1.60 -33.34
CA ASN A 262 12.02 -0.92 -34.04
C ASN A 262 13.04 -0.35 -33.02
N THR A 263 14.22 -0.96 -32.97
CA THR A 263 15.28 -0.62 -31.99
C THR A 263 15.79 0.82 -32.18
N GLY A 264 15.83 1.33 -33.41
CA GLY A 264 16.23 2.72 -33.68
C GLY A 264 15.25 3.74 -33.12
N LYS A 265 13.94 3.47 -33.24
CA LYS A 265 12.89 4.31 -32.61
C LYS A 265 12.96 4.24 -31.08
N LEU A 266 13.18 3.04 -30.52
CA LEU A 266 13.34 2.86 -29.07
C LEU A 266 14.53 3.65 -28.53
N ASN A 267 15.69 3.56 -29.17
CA ASN A 267 16.87 4.31 -28.75
C ASN A 267 16.60 5.82 -28.73
N LYS A 268 15.98 6.38 -29.77
CA LYS A 268 15.59 7.80 -29.79
C LYS A 268 14.60 8.20 -28.68
N VAL A 269 13.77 7.27 -28.20
CA VAL A 269 12.87 7.52 -27.07
C VAL A 269 13.65 7.50 -25.76
N LEU A 270 14.54 6.52 -25.59
CA LEU A 270 15.39 6.41 -24.41
C LEU A 270 16.36 7.60 -24.30
N ASP A 271 16.91 8.09 -25.41
CA ASP A 271 17.80 9.26 -25.42
C ASP A 271 17.03 10.52 -24.99
N ARG A 272 15.81 10.74 -25.52
CA ARG A 272 14.93 11.84 -25.08
C ARG A 272 14.51 11.71 -23.61
N PHE A 273 14.24 10.48 -23.17
CA PHE A 273 13.93 10.19 -21.77
C PHE A 273 15.12 10.55 -20.87
N HIS A 274 16.33 10.16 -21.26
CA HIS A 274 17.55 10.48 -20.52
C HIS A 274 17.75 12.00 -20.42
N GLU A 275 17.67 12.72 -21.54
CA GLU A 275 17.79 14.19 -21.57
C GLU A 275 16.75 14.88 -20.69
N SER A 276 15.48 14.45 -20.76
CA SER A 276 14.39 15.03 -19.97
C SER A 276 14.54 14.80 -18.46
N PHE A 277 15.33 13.80 -18.07
CA PHE A 277 15.54 13.40 -16.68
C PHE A 277 16.90 13.79 -16.12
N LYS A 278 17.76 14.51 -16.88
CA LYS A 278 19.05 15.01 -16.40
C LYS A 278 18.94 16.02 -15.25
N ILE A 279 17.77 16.63 -15.05
CA ILE A 279 17.47 17.50 -13.91
C ILE A 279 17.08 16.59 -12.74
N GLU A 280 17.88 16.60 -11.66
CA GLU A 280 17.76 15.82 -10.42
C GLU A 280 16.35 15.25 -10.17
N ASN A 281 16.09 14.06 -10.72
CA ASN A 281 14.74 13.51 -10.75
C ASN A 281 14.56 12.49 -9.62
N PRO A 282 13.59 12.68 -8.71
CA PRO A 282 13.35 11.73 -7.61
C PRO A 282 13.04 10.32 -8.11
N ARG A 283 12.59 10.17 -9.37
CA ARG A 283 12.27 8.88 -9.96
C ARG A 283 13.50 7.99 -10.12
N TRP A 284 14.69 8.54 -10.35
CA TRP A 284 15.94 7.76 -10.36
C TRP A 284 16.34 7.30 -8.97
N VAL A 285 16.17 8.16 -7.97
CA VAL A 285 16.36 7.79 -6.55
C VAL A 285 15.42 6.65 -6.16
N ILE A 286 14.14 6.75 -6.53
CA ILE A 286 13.15 5.68 -6.31
C ILE A 286 13.54 4.40 -7.06
N ALA A 287 14.10 4.48 -8.27
CA ALA A 287 14.52 3.30 -9.03
C ALA A 287 15.64 2.52 -8.30
N GLU A 288 16.59 3.24 -7.73
CA GLU A 288 17.68 2.65 -6.94
C GLU A 288 17.18 2.05 -5.62
N ILE A 289 16.19 2.67 -4.98
CA ILE A 289 15.50 2.10 -3.82
C ILE A 289 14.79 0.79 -4.20
N VAL A 290 14.10 0.75 -5.36
CA VAL A 290 13.46 -0.47 -5.87
C VAL A 290 14.49 -1.57 -6.13
N GLU A 291 15.63 -1.26 -6.75
CA GLU A 291 16.70 -2.23 -6.98
C GLU A 291 17.26 -2.78 -5.67
N ARG A 292 17.51 -1.92 -4.69
CA ARG A 292 17.99 -2.33 -3.37
C ARG A 292 17.02 -3.28 -2.68
N ASP A 293 15.72 -2.97 -2.70
CA ASP A 293 14.73 -3.68 -1.90
C ASP A 293 14.15 -4.93 -2.60
N TYR A 294 14.09 -4.93 -3.94
CA TYR A 294 13.42 -5.96 -4.73
C TYR A 294 14.24 -6.51 -5.90
N GLY A 295 15.45 -5.99 -6.11
CA GLY A 295 16.38 -6.46 -7.14
C GLY A 295 16.25 -5.73 -8.47
N LYS A 296 17.26 -5.97 -9.33
CA LYS A 296 17.44 -5.31 -10.63
C LYS A 296 16.22 -5.47 -11.54
N ASP A 297 15.62 -6.65 -11.60
CA ASP A 297 14.46 -6.94 -12.46
C ASP A 297 13.27 -6.01 -12.18
N GLU A 298 12.97 -5.74 -10.91
CA GLU A 298 11.88 -4.84 -10.54
C GLU A 298 12.21 -3.38 -10.84
N LYS A 299 13.48 -2.98 -10.72
CA LYS A 299 13.94 -1.65 -11.16
C LYS A 299 13.74 -1.45 -12.66
N ILE A 300 14.09 -2.44 -13.48
CA ILE A 300 13.92 -2.34 -14.93
C ILE A 300 12.43 -2.24 -15.30
N LYS A 301 11.55 -3.05 -14.67
CA LYS A 301 10.09 -2.92 -14.85
C LYS A 301 9.57 -1.54 -14.46
N TYR A 302 10.11 -0.98 -13.38
CA TYR A 302 9.76 0.38 -12.94
C TYR A 302 10.19 1.44 -13.96
N LEU A 303 11.46 1.45 -14.36
CA LEU A 303 11.98 2.40 -15.34
C LEU A 303 11.24 2.29 -16.69
N GLN A 304 10.95 1.07 -17.14
CA GLN A 304 10.13 0.83 -18.33
C GLN A 304 8.71 1.41 -18.17
N SER A 305 8.11 1.28 -16.97
CA SER A 305 6.80 1.85 -16.65
C SER A 305 6.82 3.38 -16.61
N ILE A 306 7.95 3.99 -16.22
CA ILE A 306 8.14 5.45 -16.30
C ILE A 306 8.23 5.89 -17.76
N VAL A 307 9.05 5.22 -18.58
CA VAL A 307 9.23 5.55 -20.01
C VAL A 307 7.89 5.44 -20.77
N THR A 308 7.09 4.43 -20.47
CA THR A 308 5.76 4.23 -21.07
C THR A 308 4.66 5.08 -20.45
N GLY A 309 4.97 5.87 -19.41
CA GLY A 309 4.01 6.70 -18.69
C GLY A 309 3.01 5.94 -17.82
N ARG A 310 3.13 4.61 -17.71
CA ARG A 310 2.26 3.75 -16.87
C ARG A 310 2.46 3.95 -15.37
N SER A 311 3.54 4.62 -14.96
CA SER A 311 3.76 5.00 -13.56
C SER A 311 2.97 6.27 -13.16
N ASN A 312 2.42 7.02 -14.10
CA ASN A 312 1.65 8.24 -13.80
C ASN A 312 0.17 7.90 -13.58
N VAL A 313 -0.39 8.32 -12.45
CA VAL A 313 -1.80 8.06 -12.06
C VAL A 313 -2.81 8.93 -12.82
N LYS A 314 -2.39 9.91 -13.64
CA LYS A 314 -3.35 10.71 -14.41
C LYS A 314 -4.11 9.78 -15.37
N ASN A 315 -5.43 9.73 -15.19
CA ASN A 315 -6.45 9.04 -15.97
C ASN A 315 -6.44 9.44 -17.46
N ASN A 316 -5.35 9.12 -18.16
CA ASN A 316 -5.24 9.13 -19.60
C ASN A 316 -4.06 8.24 -19.98
N PRO A 317 -4.28 7.03 -20.52
CA PRO A 317 -3.22 6.22 -21.11
C PRO A 317 -2.82 6.80 -22.49
N LEU A 318 -2.55 8.10 -22.54
CA LEU A 318 -1.93 8.74 -23.69
C LEU A 318 -0.68 9.52 -23.25
N PRO A 319 0.39 8.82 -22.85
CA PRO A 319 1.73 9.37 -23.01
C PRO A 319 2.63 8.38 -23.75
N LEU A 320 3.22 8.79 -24.88
CA LEU A 320 4.23 8.07 -25.68
C LEU A 320 3.87 6.72 -26.33
N ALA A 321 2.98 5.88 -25.79
CA ALA A 321 2.59 4.61 -26.42
C ALA A 321 2.01 4.81 -27.84
N PHE A 322 1.30 5.93 -28.04
CA PHE A 322 0.76 6.36 -29.34
C PHE A 322 1.84 6.84 -30.33
N ILE A 323 2.97 7.37 -29.83
CA ILE A 323 4.09 7.84 -30.67
C ILE A 323 4.96 6.65 -31.12
N ILE A 324 5.00 5.56 -30.33
CA ILE A 324 5.84 4.38 -30.61
C ILE A 324 5.07 3.30 -31.40
N GLY A 325 3.75 3.44 -31.58
CA GLY A 325 2.94 2.40 -32.24
C GLY A 325 2.90 1.10 -31.41
N LEU A 326 3.02 1.22 -30.08
CA LEU A 326 2.82 0.11 -29.16
C LEU A 326 1.31 -0.17 -29.08
N ASN A 327 0.79 -0.84 -30.11
CA ASN A 327 -0.51 -1.51 -30.04
C ASN A 327 -0.37 -2.64 -29.02
N THR A 328 -0.58 -2.32 -27.75
CA THR A 328 -0.90 -3.33 -26.76
C THR A 328 -2.24 -3.93 -27.14
N HIS A 329 -2.21 -4.95 -27.99
CA HIS A 329 -3.27 -5.95 -28.05
C HIS A 329 -3.38 -6.52 -26.63
N ARG A 330 -4.35 -6.00 -25.87
CA ARG A 330 -4.94 -6.74 -24.76
C ARG A 330 -5.38 -8.07 -25.35
N ARG A 331 -4.63 -9.14 -25.07
CA ARG A 331 -5.17 -10.49 -25.18
C ARG A 331 -6.39 -10.50 -24.25
N LYS A 332 -7.54 -10.80 -24.85
CA LYS A 332 -8.82 -11.00 -24.17
C LYS A 332 -8.70 -12.10 -23.13
#